data_AF-A0A3B9CZD7-F1
#
_entry.id   AF-A0A3B9CZD7-F1
#
_cell.length_a   1.000
_cell.length_b   1.000
_cell.length_c   1.000
_cell.angle_alpha   90.00
_cell.angle_beta   90.00
_cell.angle_gamma   90.00
#
_symmetry.space_group_name_H-M   'P 1'
#
loop_
_entity.id
_entity.type
_entity.pdbx_description
1 polymer ?
#
loop_
_entity_poly.entity_id
_entity_poly.type
_entity_poly.pdbx_seq_one_letter_code
_entity_poly.pdbx_strand_id
1 'polypeptide(L)'
;MACSEVPEFTNGHLVKALLRKGDIKGARERQHIGYKLVCDEEKYLGTIGDLLLVVIRAGNFEEGIQQVNRHLPWAVTAHADELQMRFYAPVGLLFEKLASERPQSIGLRVPRELDCYSDDGRYDPAELGHWFRKQAETIAARFNQRNGNVTWTRTFEEYRELADIAG
;
A
#
# COMPACT_ATOMS: atom_id res chain seq x y z
N MET A 1 -4.77 -34.15 -9.28
CA MET A 1 -5.10 -32.76 -9.66
C MET A 1 -5.73 -32.10 -8.45
N ALA A 2 -4.96 -31.29 -7.72
CA ALA A 2 -5.49 -30.47 -6.65
C ALA A 2 -5.76 -29.08 -7.23
N CYS A 3 -7.03 -28.67 -7.28
CA CYS A 3 -7.43 -27.31 -7.60
C CYS A 3 -7.22 -26.44 -6.35
N SER A 4 -5.98 -26.34 -5.87
CA SER A 4 -5.64 -25.73 -4.57
C SER A 4 -4.86 -24.42 -4.67
N GLU A 5 -4.51 -23.99 -5.88
CA GLU A 5 -3.87 -22.69 -6.10
C GLU A 5 -4.95 -21.63 -6.29
N VAL A 6 -5.25 -20.91 -5.21
CA VAL A 6 -5.99 -19.66 -5.30
C VAL A 6 -5.07 -18.66 -6.01
N PRO A 7 -5.51 -18.02 -7.11
CA PRO A 7 -4.68 -17.03 -7.81
C PRO A 7 -4.16 -15.97 -6.84
N GLU A 8 -2.88 -15.60 -6.92
CA GLU A 8 -2.21 -14.89 -5.83
C GLU A 8 -2.81 -13.51 -5.56
N PHE A 9 -3.35 -12.85 -6.60
CA PHE A 9 -4.07 -11.58 -6.49
C PHE A 9 -5.29 -11.66 -5.55
N THR A 10 -5.88 -12.84 -5.41
CA THR A 10 -7.04 -13.08 -4.53
C THR A 10 -6.69 -12.80 -3.08
N ASN A 11 -5.42 -12.98 -2.67
CA ASN A 11 -5.01 -12.70 -1.28
C ASN A 11 -5.28 -11.24 -0.90
N GLY A 12 -5.09 -10.28 -1.83
CA GLY A 12 -5.43 -8.87 -1.62
C GLY A 12 -6.94 -8.66 -1.35
N HIS A 13 -7.81 -9.38 -2.04
CA HIS A 13 -9.25 -9.33 -1.79
C HIS A 13 -9.65 -9.99 -0.46
N LEU A 14 -9.03 -11.12 -0.13
CA LEU A 14 -9.30 -11.86 1.10
C LEU A 14 -8.92 -11.06 2.34
N VAL A 15 -7.75 -10.42 2.35
CA VAL A 15 -7.34 -9.61 3.51
C VAL A 15 -8.29 -8.44 3.73
N LYS A 16 -8.73 -7.75 2.66
CA LYS A 16 -9.71 -6.67 2.78
C LYS A 16 -11.04 -7.18 3.33
N ALA A 17 -11.51 -8.34 2.87
CA ALA A 17 -12.74 -8.94 3.40
C ALA A 17 -12.65 -9.32 4.88
N LEU A 18 -11.49 -9.82 5.33
CA LEU A 18 -11.25 -10.15 6.74
C LEU A 18 -11.18 -8.90 7.61
N LEU A 19 -10.49 -7.85 7.14
CA LEU A 19 -10.45 -6.55 7.80
C LEU A 19 -11.85 -5.93 7.94
N ARG A 20 -12.70 -5.97 6.90
CA ARG A 20 -14.10 -5.49 6.97
C ARG A 20 -14.92 -6.22 8.05
N LYS A 21 -14.64 -7.50 8.29
CA LYS A 21 -15.30 -8.31 9.33
C LYS A 21 -14.72 -8.09 10.73
N GLY A 22 -13.66 -7.29 10.85
CA GLY A 22 -12.90 -7.15 12.10
C GLY A 22 -12.08 -8.39 12.47
N ASP A 23 -11.91 -9.37 11.58
CA ASP A 23 -11.07 -10.54 11.83
C ASP A 23 -9.59 -10.21 11.56
N ILE A 24 -9.01 -9.45 12.48
CA ILE A 24 -7.62 -8.98 12.38
C ILE A 24 -6.62 -10.15 12.40
N LYS A 25 -6.92 -11.18 13.21
CA LYS A 25 -6.06 -12.37 13.30
C LYS A 25 -6.05 -13.14 11.98
N GLY A 26 -7.22 -13.43 11.42
CA GLY A 26 -7.33 -14.09 10.12
C GLY A 26 -6.71 -13.25 8.99
N ALA A 27 -6.92 -11.93 9.01
CA ALA A 27 -6.29 -11.02 8.05
C ALA A 27 -4.76 -11.09 8.11
N ARG A 28 -4.19 -11.16 9.32
CA ARG A 28 -2.73 -11.26 9.53
C ARG A 28 -2.15 -12.59 9.07
N GLU A 29 -2.81 -13.71 9.38
CA GLU A 29 -2.41 -15.03 8.90
C GLU A 29 -2.44 -15.07 7.36
N ARG A 30 -3.52 -14.57 6.76
CA ARG A 30 -3.67 -14.48 5.31
C ARG A 30 -2.64 -13.54 4.68
N GLN A 31 -2.35 -12.40 5.30
CA GLN A 31 -1.34 -11.46 4.82
C GLN A 31 0.04 -12.10 4.77
N HIS A 32 0.44 -12.83 5.80
CA HIS A 32 1.74 -13.49 5.84
C HIS A 32 1.89 -14.54 4.73
N ILE A 33 0.86 -15.38 4.54
CA ILE A 33 0.83 -16.38 3.46
C ILE A 33 0.84 -15.69 2.09
N GLY A 34 -0.06 -14.72 1.89
CA GLY A 34 -0.20 -14.01 0.63
C GLY A 34 1.06 -13.26 0.24
N TYR A 35 1.69 -12.56 1.17
CA TYR A 35 2.93 -11.80 0.90
C TYR A 35 4.07 -12.70 0.45
N LYS A 36 4.24 -13.88 1.06
CA LYS A 36 5.25 -14.87 0.64
C LYS A 36 5.06 -15.34 -0.80
N LEU A 37 3.82 -15.41 -1.29
CA LEU A 37 3.52 -15.85 -2.65
C LEU A 37 3.78 -14.76 -3.70
N VAL A 38 3.75 -13.49 -3.31
CA VAL A 38 3.78 -12.37 -4.27
C VAL A 38 5.02 -11.46 -4.18
N CYS A 39 5.81 -11.54 -3.11
CA CYS A 39 6.85 -10.56 -2.82
C CYS A 39 8.08 -10.60 -3.73
N ASP A 40 8.14 -11.51 -4.71
CA ASP A 40 9.23 -11.61 -5.68
C ASP A 40 8.79 -11.31 -7.12
N GLU A 41 7.52 -10.94 -7.34
CA GLU A 41 6.99 -10.67 -8.68
C GLU A 41 6.33 -9.28 -8.77
N GLU A 42 6.95 -8.38 -9.54
CA GLU A 42 6.51 -6.98 -9.74
C GLU A 42 5.07 -6.85 -10.22
N LYS A 43 4.56 -7.81 -10.99
CA LYS A 43 3.16 -7.81 -11.47
C LYS A 43 2.12 -7.79 -10.34
N TYR A 44 2.51 -8.20 -9.12
CA TYR A 44 1.65 -8.20 -7.93
C TYR A 44 1.80 -6.95 -7.05
N LEU A 45 2.45 -5.88 -7.53
CA LEU A 45 2.65 -4.65 -6.77
C LEU A 45 1.36 -4.09 -6.14
N GLY A 46 0.24 -4.12 -6.87
CA GLY A 46 -1.06 -3.71 -6.32
C GLY A 46 -1.59 -4.65 -5.21
N THR A 47 -1.32 -5.96 -5.30
CA THR A 47 -1.67 -6.93 -4.25
C THR A 47 -0.78 -6.74 -3.02
N ILE A 48 0.49 -6.41 -3.20
CA ILE A 48 1.39 -6.03 -2.09
C ILE A 48 0.83 -4.80 -1.37
N GLY A 49 0.33 -3.80 -2.10
CA GLY A 49 -0.38 -2.67 -1.52
C GLY A 49 -1.59 -3.08 -0.67
N ASP A 50 -2.46 -3.95 -1.19
CA ASP A 50 -3.62 -4.46 -0.42
C ASP A 50 -3.18 -5.21 0.85
N LEU A 51 -2.09 -5.97 0.79
CA LEU A 51 -1.54 -6.70 1.94
C LEU A 51 -0.94 -5.75 3.00
N LEU A 52 -0.36 -4.64 2.57
CA LEU A 52 0.20 -3.61 3.46
C LEU A 52 -0.86 -3.01 4.39
N LEU A 53 -2.14 -2.95 3.99
CA LEU A 53 -3.24 -2.48 4.85
C LEU A 53 -3.34 -3.25 6.17
N VAL A 54 -3.07 -4.56 6.17
CA VAL A 54 -3.08 -5.38 7.39
C VAL A 54 -1.92 -5.01 8.31
N VAL A 55 -0.74 -4.73 7.73
CA VAL A 55 0.45 -4.30 8.46
C VAL A 55 0.21 -2.95 9.13
N ILE A 56 -0.43 -2.02 8.40
CA ILE A 56 -0.82 -0.69 8.90
C ILE A 56 -1.84 -0.81 10.03
N ARG A 57 -2.90 -1.61 9.82
CA ARG A 57 -3.94 -1.85 10.83
C ARG A 57 -3.39 -2.42 12.12
N ALA A 58 -2.35 -3.26 12.02
CA ALA A 58 -1.67 -3.86 13.17
C ALA A 58 -0.65 -2.93 13.86
N GLY A 59 -0.35 -1.74 13.30
CA GLY A 59 0.68 -0.83 13.84
C GLY A 59 2.12 -1.33 13.67
N ASN A 60 2.35 -2.29 12.76
CA ASN A 60 3.67 -2.90 12.55
C ASN A 60 4.53 -2.09 11.58
N PHE A 61 4.85 -0.85 11.95
CA PHE A 61 5.50 0.12 11.06
C PHE A 61 6.87 -0.32 10.53
N GLU A 62 7.67 -1.03 11.33
CA GLU A 62 8.99 -1.53 10.90
C GLU A 62 8.86 -2.51 9.73
N GLU A 63 7.91 -3.44 9.81
CA GLU A 63 7.61 -4.35 8.71
C GLU A 63 7.09 -3.56 7.50
N GLY A 64 6.20 -2.60 7.72
CA GLY A 64 5.68 -1.74 6.65
C GLY A 64 6.81 -1.03 5.90
N ILE A 65 7.72 -0.38 6.62
CA ILE A 65 8.89 0.31 6.05
C ILE A 65 9.81 -0.66 5.30
N GLN A 66 10.01 -1.88 5.82
CA GLN A 66 10.79 -2.91 5.10
C GLN A 66 10.12 -3.31 3.78
N GLN A 67 8.81 -3.51 3.78
CA GLN A 67 8.05 -3.83 2.56
C GLN A 67 8.10 -2.66 1.56
N VAL A 68 7.97 -1.42 2.02
CA VAL A 68 8.11 -0.23 1.15
C VAL A 68 9.50 -0.15 0.56
N ASN A 69 10.56 -0.27 1.36
CA ASN A 69 11.94 -0.24 0.87
C ASN A 69 12.23 -1.31 -0.19
N ARG A 70 11.62 -2.50 -0.05
CA ARG A 70 11.79 -3.59 -1.01
C ARG A 70 11.10 -3.30 -2.35
N HIS A 71 9.91 -2.71 -2.30
CA HIS A 71 8.98 -2.68 -3.43
C HIS A 71 8.85 -1.31 -4.10
N LEU A 72 9.32 -0.24 -3.45
CA LEU A 72 9.27 1.11 -4.01
C LEU A 72 10.01 1.25 -5.35
N PRO A 73 11.16 0.58 -5.61
CA PRO A 73 11.79 0.58 -6.93
C PRO A 73 10.86 0.07 -8.04
N TRP A 74 10.01 -0.93 -7.76
CA TRP A 74 9.05 -1.46 -8.74
C TRP A 74 7.96 -0.45 -9.08
N ALA A 75 7.60 0.44 -8.16
CA ALA A 75 6.63 1.49 -8.46
C ALA A 75 7.17 2.48 -9.51
N VAL A 76 8.48 2.64 -9.66
CA VAL A 76 9.09 3.47 -10.72
C VAL A 76 9.03 2.78 -12.07
N THR A 77 9.24 1.46 -12.11
CA THR A 77 9.32 0.66 -13.35
C THR A 77 7.99 0.07 -13.79
N ALA A 78 6.97 0.10 -12.94
CA ALA A 78 5.69 -0.52 -13.18
C ALA A 78 5.07 -0.09 -14.52
N HIS A 79 4.72 -1.06 -15.34
CA HIS A 79 4.15 -0.85 -16.67
C HIS A 79 2.71 -0.33 -16.67
N ALA A 80 2.05 -0.27 -15.51
CA ALA A 80 0.67 0.14 -15.38
C ALA A 80 0.47 1.11 -14.22
N ASP A 81 -0.04 2.30 -14.54
CA ASP A 81 -0.42 3.35 -13.58
C ASP A 81 -1.34 2.81 -12.46
N GLU A 82 -2.19 1.83 -12.77
CA GLU A 82 -3.05 1.20 -11.76
C GLU A 82 -2.25 0.53 -10.64
N LEU A 83 -1.16 -0.18 -10.98
CA LEU A 83 -0.32 -0.86 -10.00
C LEU A 83 0.41 0.15 -9.10
N GLN A 84 0.95 1.21 -9.71
CA GLN A 84 1.59 2.31 -8.98
C GLN A 84 0.63 2.93 -7.97
N MET A 85 -0.56 3.31 -8.44
CA MET A 85 -1.60 3.92 -7.62
C MET A 85 -2.06 3.01 -6.47
N ARG A 86 -2.32 1.72 -6.76
CA ARG A 86 -2.73 0.75 -5.74
C ARG A 86 -1.66 0.47 -4.70
N PHE A 87 -0.39 0.71 -5.01
CA PHE A 87 0.70 0.62 -4.06
C PHE A 87 0.92 1.94 -3.31
N TYR A 88 0.94 3.08 -4.00
CA TYR A 88 1.14 4.39 -3.39
C TYR A 88 0.06 4.76 -2.38
N ALA A 89 -1.20 4.39 -2.61
CA ALA A 89 -2.28 4.69 -1.67
C ALA A 89 -2.04 4.12 -0.25
N PRO A 90 -1.86 2.79 -0.06
CA PRO A 90 -1.55 2.24 1.26
C PRO A 90 -0.18 2.67 1.79
N VAL A 91 0.82 2.97 0.94
CA VAL A 91 2.09 3.55 1.40
C VAL A 91 1.88 4.94 2.01
N GLY A 92 1.04 5.77 1.41
CA GLY A 92 0.63 7.06 1.99
C GLY A 92 -0.01 6.88 3.37
N LEU A 93 -0.90 5.90 3.51
CA LEU A 93 -1.57 5.58 4.79
C LEU A 93 -0.59 5.08 5.85
N LEU A 94 0.40 4.26 5.47
CA LEU A 94 1.45 3.81 6.39
C LEU A 94 2.17 5.01 7.02
N PHE A 95 2.59 5.97 6.19
CA PHE A 95 3.34 7.12 6.67
C PHE A 95 2.47 8.15 7.37
N GLU A 96 1.21 8.31 6.96
CA GLU A 96 0.23 9.14 7.67
C GLU A 96 0.00 8.63 9.11
N LYS A 97 -0.25 7.32 9.26
CA LYS A 97 -0.44 6.70 10.58
C LYS A 97 0.85 6.70 11.40
N LEU A 98 1.99 6.47 10.74
CA LEU A 98 3.29 6.59 11.41
C LEU A 98 3.53 8.01 11.93
N ALA A 99 3.19 9.03 11.15
CA ALA A 99 3.36 10.42 11.57
C ALA A 99 2.54 10.75 12.82
N SER A 100 1.30 10.24 12.92
CA SER A 100 0.44 10.51 14.07
C SER A 100 0.89 9.75 15.33
N GLU A 101 1.44 8.55 15.20
CA GLU A 101 1.84 7.72 16.35
C GLU A 101 3.32 7.89 16.74
N ARG A 102 4.21 8.17 15.77
CA ARG A 102 5.67 8.27 15.92
C ARG A 102 6.23 9.31 14.94
N PRO A 103 6.12 10.62 15.23
CA PRO A 103 6.49 11.72 14.32
C PRO A 103 8.02 11.91 14.13
N GLN A 104 8.79 10.84 14.24
CA GLN A 104 10.23 10.86 14.11
C GLN A 104 10.63 10.60 12.65
N SER A 105 11.67 11.30 12.21
CA SER A 105 12.24 11.06 10.89
C SER A 105 12.68 9.60 10.73
N ILE A 106 12.38 9.01 9.58
CA ILE A 106 12.68 7.61 9.24
C ILE A 106 13.72 7.51 8.13
N GLY A 107 14.40 6.36 8.06
CA GLY A 107 15.25 6.00 6.93
C GLY A 107 14.45 5.28 5.84
N LEU A 108 14.58 5.72 4.59
CA LEU A 108 13.96 5.07 3.44
C LEU A 108 14.89 5.10 2.22
N ARG A 109 14.80 4.10 1.36
CA ARG A 109 15.48 4.00 0.07
C ARG A 109 14.51 4.44 -1.02
N VAL A 110 14.33 5.74 -1.15
CA VAL A 110 13.54 6.31 -2.24
C VAL A 110 14.38 6.28 -3.53
N PRO A 111 13.84 5.77 -4.65
CA PRO A 111 14.49 5.87 -5.95
C PRO A 111 14.71 7.32 -6.37
N ARG A 112 15.83 7.63 -7.04
CA ARG A 112 16.21 8.99 -7.43
C ARG A 112 15.26 9.62 -8.45
N GLU A 113 14.49 8.78 -9.14
CA GLU A 113 13.48 9.15 -10.13
C GLU A 113 12.22 9.75 -9.50
N LEU A 114 12.01 9.55 -8.19
CA LEU A 114 10.87 10.12 -7.49
C LEU A 114 11.19 11.53 -6.98
N ASP A 115 10.27 12.47 -7.21
CA ASP A 115 10.43 13.87 -6.78
C ASP A 115 10.62 14.05 -5.27
N CYS A 116 10.18 13.07 -4.46
CA CYS A 116 10.39 13.07 -3.01
C CYS A 116 11.76 12.56 -2.59
N TYR A 117 12.68 12.26 -3.51
CA TYR A 117 14.02 11.80 -3.20
C TYR A 117 14.82 12.81 -2.35
N SER A 118 15.64 12.29 -1.42
CA SER A 118 16.57 13.05 -0.58
C SER A 118 17.90 12.32 -0.51
N ASP A 119 19.02 13.03 -0.69
CA ASP A 119 20.37 12.43 -0.66
C ASP A 119 20.78 11.91 0.72
N ASP A 120 20.20 12.43 1.81
CA ASP A 120 20.48 11.96 3.18
C ASP A 120 19.68 10.70 3.57
N GLY A 121 18.73 10.27 2.73
CA GLY A 121 17.89 9.10 2.93
C GLY A 121 16.96 9.19 4.15
N ARG A 122 16.75 10.40 4.69
CA ARG A 122 15.89 10.66 5.85
C ARG A 122 14.64 11.42 5.44
N TYR A 123 13.51 11.01 5.99
CA TYR A 123 12.21 11.55 5.62
C TYR A 123 11.36 11.88 6.83
N ASP A 124 10.62 12.98 6.74
CA ASP A 124 9.50 13.25 7.62
C ASP A 124 8.30 12.37 7.20
N PRO A 125 7.73 11.54 8.09
CA PRO A 125 6.61 10.68 7.73
C PRO A 125 5.36 11.44 7.25
N ALA A 126 5.08 12.64 7.75
CA ALA A 126 3.91 13.41 7.34
C ALA A 126 4.07 13.94 5.91
N GLU A 127 5.23 14.50 5.59
CA GLU A 127 5.55 14.96 4.22
C GLU A 127 5.51 13.81 3.23
N LEU A 128 6.08 12.66 3.62
CA LEU A 128 6.13 11.47 2.79
C LEU A 128 4.74 10.87 2.56
N GLY A 129 3.93 10.77 3.63
CA GLY A 129 2.54 10.32 3.54
C GLY A 129 1.71 11.22 2.63
N HIS A 130 1.85 12.54 2.75
CA HIS A 130 1.19 13.50 1.87
C HIS A 130 1.62 13.33 0.41
N TRP A 131 2.92 13.15 0.13
CA TRP A 131 3.43 12.97 -1.22
C TRP A 131 2.83 11.71 -1.88
N PHE A 132 2.92 10.55 -1.22
CA PHE A 132 2.39 9.28 -1.77
C PHE A 132 0.89 9.34 -2.00
N ARG A 133 0.14 9.91 -1.05
CA ARG A 133 -1.30 10.14 -1.19
C ARG A 133 -1.62 10.98 -2.42
N LYS A 134 -0.93 12.11 -2.60
CA LYS A 134 -1.12 13.00 -3.75
C LYS A 134 -0.83 12.31 -5.09
N GLN A 135 0.22 11.49 -5.16
CA GLN A 135 0.53 10.70 -6.36
C GLN A 135 -0.59 9.71 -6.68
N ALA A 136 -1.06 8.96 -5.68
CA ALA A 136 -2.16 8.01 -5.84
C ALA A 136 -3.47 8.71 -6.27
N GLU A 137 -3.84 9.82 -5.63
CA GLU A 137 -5.02 10.63 -5.96
C GLU A 137 -4.95 11.19 -7.39
N THR A 138 -3.77 11.64 -7.83
CA THR A 138 -3.57 12.16 -9.20
C THR A 138 -3.80 11.09 -10.26
N ILE A 139 -3.27 9.89 -10.04
CA ILE A 139 -3.49 8.76 -10.96
C ILE A 139 -4.96 8.34 -10.93
N ALA A 140 -5.56 8.19 -9.75
CA ALA A 140 -6.95 7.83 -9.56
C ALA A 140 -7.91 8.79 -10.28
N ALA A 141 -7.64 10.10 -10.23
CA ALA A 141 -8.45 11.10 -10.90
C ALA A 141 -8.49 10.88 -12.43
N ARG A 142 -7.37 10.50 -13.05
CA ARG A 142 -7.32 10.18 -14.48
C ARG A 142 -8.18 8.96 -14.82
N PHE A 143 -8.12 7.91 -14.01
CA PHE A 143 -8.96 6.71 -14.19
C PHE A 143 -10.45 7.00 -14.01
N ASN A 144 -10.80 7.74 -12.94
CA ASN A 144 -12.17 8.15 -12.67
C ASN A 144 -12.75 8.99 -13.81
N GLN A 145 -11.98 9.97 -14.30
CA GLN A 145 -12.36 10.79 -15.46
C GLN A 145 -12.56 9.95 -16.72
N ARG A 146 -11.60 9.05 -17.02
CA ARG A 146 -11.68 8.15 -18.19
C ARG A 146 -12.92 7.25 -18.13
N ASN A 147 -13.25 6.74 -16.95
CA ASN A 147 -14.32 5.77 -16.77
C ASN A 147 -15.69 6.42 -16.45
N GLY A 148 -15.74 7.74 -16.23
CA GLY A 148 -16.96 8.45 -15.83
C GLY A 148 -17.53 8.03 -14.48
N ASN A 149 -16.69 7.62 -13.52
CA ASN A 149 -17.12 7.16 -12.20
C ASN A 149 -16.17 7.62 -11.08
N VAL A 150 -16.45 7.24 -9.83
CA VAL A 150 -15.68 7.60 -8.62
C VAL A 150 -15.10 6.37 -7.91
N THR A 151 -14.91 5.27 -8.63
CA THR A 151 -14.54 3.97 -8.04
C THR A 151 -13.25 4.04 -7.25
N TRP A 152 -12.22 4.73 -7.76
CA TRP A 152 -10.94 4.83 -7.06
C TRP A 152 -10.99 5.74 -5.84
N THR A 153 -11.85 6.78 -5.88
CA THR A 153 -12.09 7.64 -4.72
C THR A 153 -12.68 6.82 -3.57
N ARG A 154 -13.74 6.05 -3.84
CA ARG A 154 -14.35 5.14 -2.87
C ARG A 154 -13.40 4.05 -2.37
N THR A 155 -12.52 3.57 -3.25
CA THR A 155 -11.52 2.56 -2.88
C THR A 155 -10.51 3.12 -1.87
N PHE A 156 -10.10 4.38 -2.01
CA PHE A 156 -9.19 5.00 -1.06
C PHE A 156 -9.84 5.34 0.28
N GLU A 157 -11.13 5.74 0.26
CA GLU A 157 -11.94 5.88 1.48
C GLU A 157 -11.98 4.54 2.24
N GLU A 158 -12.29 3.45 1.53
CA GLU A 158 -12.25 2.11 2.10
C GLU A 158 -10.86 1.74 2.64
N TYR A 159 -9.77 2.05 1.93
CA TYR A 159 -8.43 1.77 2.43
C TYR A 159 -8.14 2.47 3.77
N ARG A 160 -8.60 3.72 3.95
CA ARG A 160 -8.49 4.44 5.23
C ARG A 160 -9.25 3.73 6.34
N GLU A 161 -10.51 3.33 6.07
CA GLU A 161 -11.33 2.59 7.03
C GLU A 161 -10.67 1.27 7.45
N LEU A 162 -10.17 0.50 6.48
CA LEU A 162 -9.49 -0.78 6.73
C LEU A 162 -8.18 -0.62 7.50
N ALA A 163 -7.46 0.48 7.28
CA ALA A 163 -6.23 0.83 7.99
C ALA A 163 -6.49 1.45 9.38
N ASP A 164 -7.75 1.75 9.71
CA ASP A 164 -8.17 2.43 10.94
C ASP A 164 -7.49 3.78 11.10
N ILE A 165 -7.66 4.60 10.05
CA ILE A 165 -7.24 5.98 10.01
C ILE A 165 -8.51 6.79 9.85
N ALA A 166 -8.72 7.77 10.73
CA ALA A 166 -9.90 8.64 10.66
C ALA A 166 -9.95 9.37 9.30
N GLY A 167 -11.16 9.54 8.77
CA GLY A 167 -11.43 10.26 7.52
C GLY A 167 -11.21 11.77 7.64
#